data_AF-A0AAN6YZ66-F1
#
_entry.id   AF-A0AAN6YZ66-F1
#
_cell.length_a   1.000
_cell.length_b   1.000
_cell.length_c   1.000
_cell.angle_alpha   90.00
_cell.angle_beta   90.00
_cell.angle_gamma   90.00
#
_symmetry.space_group_name_H-M   'P 1'
#
loop_
_entity.id
_entity.type
_entity.pdbx_description
1 polymer ?
#
loop_
_entity_poly.entity_id
_entity_poly.type
_entity_poly.pdbx_seq_one_letter_code
_entity_poly.pdbx_strand_id
1 'polypeptide(L)'
;MLRQLGGKKPHTVKLLATFRHGRTYSLLFPWAECDLLMYWKRDRDTGHQGKTPTLILWVAHQCHGLLEALHWIHGCDPSNMVKDRQNQPLYGRHGDIKPENILWYKQDLDGPHALASGELVLSDFGLSALNHRQSRSNVKNGDFQHTTTYASPESVLPDELISRSIDIWALGCVYLEFVTWVVGGSSLVGEFQGARLSPFLGSLHSNDVFWEVQELEVPTAENQKHVTVWIKNLRERTEATNFIHDFLDIIANHMLVIEKKDRATVDQLLPRFSAIKANCDQDSSYYTEPSTRTGDAVVAQIPAAQTLNIHTRVAIRRASQALPRYTGQAEVRPQRNEAAYLKPPA
;
A
#
# COMPACT_ATOMS: atom_id res chain seq x y z
N MET A 1 -20.40 -6.40 10.67
CA MET A 1 -19.25 -6.59 9.75
C MET A 1 -18.52 -7.91 10.02
N LEU A 2 -17.74 -8.07 11.10
CA LEU A 2 -16.97 -9.30 11.36
C LEU A 2 -17.80 -10.61 11.36
N ARG A 3 -18.97 -10.65 12.01
CA ARG A 3 -19.90 -11.80 11.95
C ARG A 3 -20.48 -12.08 10.55
N GLN A 4 -20.50 -11.07 9.67
CA GLN A 4 -21.11 -11.17 8.33
C GLN A 4 -20.07 -11.43 7.24
N LEU A 5 -18.84 -10.97 7.41
CA LEU A 5 -17.76 -11.02 6.41
C LEU A 5 -16.63 -12.00 6.77
N GLY A 6 -16.36 -12.24 8.06
CA GLY A 6 -15.18 -12.99 8.48
C GLY A 6 -15.28 -14.49 8.22
N GLY A 7 -14.26 -15.06 7.58
CA GLY A 7 -14.08 -16.50 7.36
C GLY A 7 -15.06 -17.15 6.37
N LYS A 8 -15.77 -16.35 5.56
CA LYS A 8 -16.64 -16.85 4.48
C LYS A 8 -15.92 -17.03 3.15
N LYS A 9 -14.77 -16.38 3.00
CA LYS A 9 -13.90 -16.49 1.84
C LYS A 9 -12.46 -16.74 2.32
N PRO A 10 -11.64 -17.46 1.54
CA PRO A 10 -10.20 -17.44 1.69
C PRO A 10 -9.69 -16.00 1.80
N HIS A 11 -8.53 -15.80 2.43
CA HIS A 11 -7.90 -14.48 2.60
C HIS A 11 -8.71 -13.45 3.43
N THR A 12 -9.73 -13.88 4.20
CA THR A 12 -10.43 -13.02 5.19
C THR A 12 -10.39 -13.60 6.60
N VAL A 13 -10.04 -12.79 7.61
CA VAL A 13 -9.88 -13.32 8.99
C VAL A 13 -11.19 -13.92 9.50
N LYS A 14 -11.09 -15.12 10.06
CA LYS A 14 -12.24 -15.86 10.60
C LYS A 14 -12.47 -15.46 12.06
N LEU A 15 -13.66 -14.98 12.38
CA LEU A 15 -14.06 -14.78 13.78
C LEU A 15 -14.54 -16.12 14.36
N LEU A 16 -13.80 -16.70 15.31
CA LEU A 16 -14.15 -17.97 15.93
C LEU A 16 -15.23 -17.81 16.99
N ALA A 17 -15.07 -16.81 17.85
CA ALA A 17 -16.01 -16.55 18.93
C ALA A 17 -16.00 -15.07 19.34
N THR A 18 -17.11 -14.65 19.93
CA THR A 18 -17.22 -13.38 20.66
C THR A 18 -17.62 -13.73 22.08
N PHE A 19 -16.90 -13.23 23.07
CA PHE A 19 -17.24 -13.48 24.47
C PHE A 19 -17.04 -12.20 25.28
N ARG A 20 -17.61 -12.20 26.49
CA ARG A 20 -17.50 -11.09 27.43
C ARG A 20 -16.94 -11.63 28.73
N HIS A 21 -15.86 -11.02 29.19
CA HIS A 21 -15.30 -11.30 30.51
C HIS A 21 -15.40 -10.03 31.36
N GLY A 22 -16.26 -10.05 32.37
CA GLY A 22 -16.57 -8.87 33.19
C GLY A 22 -17.18 -7.73 32.37
N ARG A 23 -16.42 -6.63 32.19
CA ARG A 23 -16.82 -5.46 31.39
C ARG A 23 -16.15 -5.41 30.01
N THR A 24 -15.26 -6.35 29.71
CA THR A 24 -14.49 -6.39 28.46
C THR A 24 -15.18 -7.28 27.44
N TYR A 25 -15.41 -6.74 26.25
CA TYR A 25 -15.83 -7.51 25.08
C TYR A 25 -14.59 -8.00 24.34
N SER A 26 -14.54 -9.28 24.02
CA SER A 26 -13.38 -9.93 23.41
C SER A 26 -13.78 -10.67 22.13
N LEU A 27 -12.88 -10.63 21.16
CA LEU A 27 -12.99 -11.31 19.88
C LEU A 27 -11.90 -12.39 19.84
N LEU A 28 -12.27 -13.60 19.44
CA LEU A 28 -11.36 -14.72 19.32
C LEU A 28 -11.16 -15.06 17.84
N PHE A 29 -9.90 -15.10 17.41
CA PHE A 29 -9.48 -15.38 16.04
C PHE A 29 -8.52 -16.57 16.02
N PRO A 30 -8.35 -17.26 14.88
CA PRO A 30 -7.23 -18.18 14.69
C PRO A 30 -5.92 -17.44 14.90
N TRP A 31 -4.98 -18.10 15.56
CA TRP A 31 -3.65 -17.57 15.79
C TRP A 31 -2.87 -17.56 14.47
N ALA A 32 -2.38 -16.38 14.06
CA ALA A 32 -1.47 -16.23 12.93
C ALA A 32 -0.01 -16.25 13.43
N GLU A 33 0.89 -16.79 12.63
CA GLU A 33 2.31 -16.88 12.96
C GLU A 33 3.01 -15.52 12.93
N CYS A 34 2.56 -14.62 12.04
CA CYS A 34 2.95 -13.22 12.02
C CYS A 34 2.05 -12.41 11.06
N ASP A 35 2.23 -11.09 11.04
CA ASP A 35 1.77 -10.23 9.96
C ASP A 35 2.78 -10.21 8.78
N LEU A 36 2.39 -9.59 7.66
CA LEU A 36 3.19 -9.53 6.43
C LEU A 36 4.47 -8.71 6.61
N LEU A 37 4.45 -7.67 7.43
CA LEU A 37 5.66 -6.87 7.71
C LEU A 37 6.70 -7.71 8.44
N MET A 38 6.26 -8.46 9.46
CA MET A 38 7.10 -9.40 10.19
C MET A 38 7.56 -10.56 9.31
N TYR A 39 6.70 -11.05 8.41
CA TYR A 39 7.07 -12.07 7.42
C TYR A 39 8.23 -11.59 6.52
N TRP A 40 8.14 -10.37 5.98
CA TRP A 40 9.23 -9.78 5.20
C TRP A 40 10.50 -9.58 6.01
N LYS A 41 10.41 -9.22 7.29
CA LYS A 41 11.60 -9.03 8.14
C LYS A 41 12.34 -10.33 8.45
N ARG A 42 11.62 -11.46 8.57
CA ARG A 42 12.22 -12.79 8.82
C ARG A 42 13.14 -13.26 7.68
N ASP A 43 12.90 -12.78 6.46
CA ASP A 43 13.77 -13.01 5.29
C ASP A 43 15.20 -12.48 5.49
N ARG A 44 15.36 -11.35 6.19
CA ARG A 44 16.67 -10.78 6.53
C ARG A 44 17.52 -11.76 7.36
N ASP A 45 16.88 -12.53 8.22
CA ASP A 45 17.55 -13.39 9.20
C ASP A 45 17.90 -14.77 8.62
N THR A 46 17.36 -15.14 7.46
CA THR A 46 17.54 -16.47 6.83
C THR A 46 18.32 -16.44 5.51
N GLY A 47 18.67 -15.26 5.00
CA GLY A 47 19.33 -15.08 3.71
C GLY A 47 18.31 -15.13 2.59
N HIS A 48 18.05 -13.98 1.96
CA HIS A 48 17.00 -13.81 0.97
C HIS A 48 17.06 -14.83 -0.17
N GLN A 49 16.04 -15.69 -0.28
CA GLN A 49 15.86 -16.61 -1.40
C GLN A 49 14.85 -16.07 -2.43
N GLY A 50 14.61 -14.76 -2.49
CA GLY A 50 13.40 -14.18 -3.11
C GLY A 50 13.17 -14.33 -4.59
N LYS A 51 13.96 -15.14 -5.29
CA LYS A 51 13.70 -15.48 -6.69
C LYS A 51 13.45 -16.97 -6.89
N THR A 52 13.10 -17.72 -5.85
CA THR A 52 12.67 -19.11 -6.07
C THR A 52 11.37 -19.10 -6.88
N PRO A 53 11.27 -19.94 -7.93
CA PRO A 53 10.05 -20.08 -8.72
C PRO A 53 8.81 -20.31 -7.85
N THR A 54 8.96 -21.05 -6.75
CA THR A 54 7.88 -21.34 -5.80
C THR A 54 7.39 -20.11 -5.04
N LEU A 55 8.28 -19.18 -4.68
CA LEU A 55 7.88 -17.95 -4.01
C LEU A 55 7.06 -17.04 -4.94
N ILE A 56 7.50 -16.87 -6.19
CA ILE A 56 6.79 -15.99 -7.14
C ILE A 56 5.41 -16.54 -7.44
N LEU A 57 5.30 -17.86 -7.64
CA LEU A 57 4.01 -18.54 -7.79
C LEU A 57 3.11 -18.31 -6.56
N TRP A 58 3.66 -18.48 -5.35
CA TRP A 58 2.92 -18.21 -4.12
C TRP A 58 2.43 -16.75 -4.06
N VAL A 59 3.30 -15.76 -4.34
CA VAL A 59 2.93 -14.33 -4.35
C VAL A 59 1.81 -14.05 -5.35
N ALA A 60 1.87 -14.61 -6.56
CA ALA A 60 0.82 -14.44 -7.56
C ALA A 60 -0.55 -14.92 -7.04
N HIS A 61 -0.58 -16.07 -6.37
CA HIS A 61 -1.79 -16.62 -5.75
C HIS A 61 -2.27 -15.78 -4.56
N GLN A 62 -1.37 -15.37 -3.67
CA GLN A 62 -1.74 -14.59 -2.49
C GLN A 62 -2.29 -13.21 -2.86
N CYS A 63 -1.66 -12.51 -3.80
CA CYS A 63 -2.13 -11.21 -4.25
C CYS A 63 -3.50 -11.32 -4.95
N HIS A 64 -3.69 -12.32 -5.80
CA HIS A 64 -5.01 -12.61 -6.38
C HIS A 64 -6.06 -12.85 -5.28
N GLY A 65 -5.76 -13.69 -4.29
CA GLY A 65 -6.66 -14.02 -3.18
C GLY A 65 -6.99 -12.83 -2.27
N LEU A 66 -6.02 -11.97 -1.95
CA LEU A 66 -6.25 -10.73 -1.21
C LEU A 66 -7.20 -9.78 -1.96
N LEU A 67 -7.11 -9.76 -3.29
CA LEU A 67 -8.01 -8.96 -4.13
C LEU A 67 -9.43 -9.54 -4.16
N GLU A 68 -9.58 -10.86 -4.19
CA GLU A 68 -10.89 -11.53 -4.05
C GLU A 68 -11.52 -11.25 -2.67
N ALA A 69 -10.73 -11.29 -1.61
CA ALA A 69 -11.16 -10.90 -0.27
C ALA A 69 -11.61 -9.44 -0.22
N LEU A 70 -10.89 -8.53 -0.89
CA LEU A 70 -11.28 -7.13 -0.97
C LEU A 70 -12.57 -6.94 -1.79
N HIS A 71 -12.74 -7.66 -2.90
CA HIS A 71 -13.96 -7.67 -3.70
C HIS A 71 -15.17 -8.08 -2.87
N TRP A 72 -15.00 -9.11 -2.05
CA TRP A 72 -16.00 -9.55 -1.08
C TRP A 72 -16.33 -8.45 -0.05
N ILE A 73 -15.32 -7.82 0.55
CA ILE A 73 -15.49 -6.74 1.53
C ILE A 73 -16.22 -5.53 0.90
N HIS A 74 -15.93 -5.24 -0.36
CA HIS A 74 -16.56 -4.13 -1.11
C HIS A 74 -18.02 -4.39 -1.48
N GLY A 75 -18.52 -5.62 -1.28
CA GLY A 75 -19.89 -6.00 -1.56
C GLY A 75 -20.24 -5.92 -3.04
N CYS A 76 -19.26 -6.15 -3.92
CA CYS A 76 -19.44 -6.06 -5.37
C CYS A 76 -20.28 -7.21 -5.94
N ASP A 77 -20.34 -8.34 -5.24
CA ASP A 77 -21.22 -9.45 -5.58
C ASP A 77 -22.62 -9.28 -4.94
N PRO A 78 -23.69 -9.14 -5.74
CA PRO A 78 -25.06 -9.01 -5.24
C PRO A 78 -25.51 -10.17 -4.34
N SER A 79 -24.95 -11.38 -4.49
CA SER A 79 -25.30 -12.52 -3.64
C SER A 79 -24.81 -12.36 -2.20
N ASN A 80 -23.86 -11.44 -1.97
CA ASN A 80 -23.16 -11.25 -0.70
C ASN A 80 -23.42 -9.87 -0.10
N MET A 81 -24.33 -9.13 -0.73
CA MET A 81 -24.72 -7.78 -0.36
C MET A 81 -25.40 -7.82 1.01
N VAL A 82 -24.67 -7.33 2.02
CA VAL A 82 -25.24 -7.08 3.33
C VAL A 82 -26.25 -5.96 3.18
N LYS A 83 -27.42 -6.08 3.79
CA LYS A 83 -28.43 -5.02 3.79
C LYS A 83 -28.56 -4.41 5.18
N ASP A 84 -28.85 -3.12 5.26
CA ASP A 84 -29.15 -2.45 6.52
C ASP A 84 -30.54 -2.82 7.05
N ARG A 85 -30.95 -2.20 8.16
CA ARG A 85 -32.28 -2.44 8.76
C ARG A 85 -33.43 -1.97 7.85
N GLN A 86 -33.13 -1.16 6.83
CA GLN A 86 -34.04 -0.60 5.84
C GLN A 86 -33.96 -1.36 4.51
N ASN A 87 -33.30 -2.53 4.49
CA ASN A 87 -33.12 -3.39 3.33
C ASN A 87 -32.32 -2.73 2.18
N GLN A 88 -31.52 -1.70 2.48
CA GLN A 88 -30.64 -1.04 1.51
C GLN A 88 -29.26 -1.71 1.46
N PRO A 89 -28.63 -1.79 0.27
CA PRO A 89 -27.26 -2.27 0.12
C PRO A 89 -26.26 -1.56 1.04
N LEU A 90 -25.56 -2.31 1.88
CA LEU A 90 -24.38 -1.85 2.60
C LEU A 90 -23.14 -2.26 1.80
N TYR A 91 -22.54 -1.27 1.14
CA TYR A 91 -21.21 -1.42 0.55
C TYR A 91 -20.15 -1.26 1.66
N GLY A 92 -19.27 -2.25 1.77
CA GLY A 92 -18.19 -2.24 2.75
C GLY A 92 -16.91 -1.59 2.21
N ARG A 93 -15.99 -1.30 3.13
CA ARG A 93 -14.59 -0.93 2.86
C ARG A 93 -13.72 -1.44 4.00
N HIS A 94 -12.46 -1.73 3.73
CA HIS A 94 -11.50 -2.14 4.76
C HIS A 94 -11.05 -0.93 5.59
N GLY A 95 -10.56 0.12 4.92
CA GLY A 95 -10.25 1.43 5.49
C GLY A 95 -8.94 1.56 6.26
N ASP A 96 -8.14 0.50 6.34
CA ASP A 96 -6.82 0.47 7.00
C ASP A 96 -5.98 -0.71 6.46
N ILE A 97 -5.84 -0.81 5.13
CA ILE A 97 -4.98 -1.85 4.54
C ILE A 97 -3.52 -1.41 4.70
N LYS A 98 -2.73 -2.28 5.30
CA LYS A 98 -1.28 -2.13 5.51
C LYS A 98 -0.69 -3.51 5.83
N PRO A 99 0.62 -3.72 5.69
CA PRO A 99 1.25 -5.03 5.92
C PRO A 99 0.96 -5.61 7.31
N GLU A 100 0.84 -4.78 8.34
CA GLU A 100 0.52 -5.20 9.72
C GLU A 100 -0.91 -5.78 9.87
N ASN A 101 -1.83 -5.38 8.97
CA ASN A 101 -3.21 -5.87 8.93
C ASN A 101 -3.40 -6.99 7.88
N ILE A 102 -2.30 -7.59 7.42
CA ILE A 102 -2.30 -8.78 6.57
C ILE A 102 -1.59 -9.89 7.33
N LEU A 103 -2.36 -10.85 7.83
CA LEU A 103 -1.85 -11.94 8.64
C LEU A 103 -1.37 -13.09 7.75
N TRP A 104 -0.24 -13.70 8.10
CA TRP A 104 0.25 -14.93 7.48
C TRP A 104 -0.05 -16.11 8.39
N TYR A 105 -0.85 -17.03 7.89
CA TYR A 105 -1.13 -18.33 8.50
C TYR A 105 -0.24 -19.38 7.87
N LYS A 106 0.64 -19.98 8.65
CA LYS A 106 1.50 -21.04 8.17
C LYS A 106 0.65 -22.27 7.83
N GLN A 107 0.94 -22.89 6.69
CA GLN A 107 0.43 -24.21 6.38
C GLN A 107 1.47 -25.24 6.79
N ASP A 108 1.04 -26.30 7.50
CA ASP A 108 1.88 -27.43 7.88
C ASP A 108 2.26 -28.23 6.63
N LEU A 109 3.28 -27.73 5.94
CA LEU A 109 3.99 -28.42 4.88
C LEU A 109 5.41 -28.72 5.39
N ASP A 110 5.76 -29.99 5.42
CA ASP A 110 7.13 -30.44 5.69
C ASP A 110 8.00 -30.24 4.43
N GLY A 111 9.20 -29.67 4.60
CA GLY A 111 10.23 -29.57 3.56
C GLY A 111 10.65 -28.13 3.16
N PRO A 112 11.58 -28.00 2.19
CA PRO A 112 12.22 -26.73 1.80
C PRO A 112 11.27 -25.68 1.19
N HIS A 113 10.02 -26.04 0.91
CA HIS A 113 8.98 -25.13 0.41
C HIS A 113 8.17 -24.43 1.52
N ALA A 114 8.49 -24.69 2.80
CA ALA A 114 7.76 -24.15 3.95
C ALA A 114 7.82 -22.62 4.12
N LEU A 115 8.76 -21.92 3.46
CA LEU A 115 8.77 -20.45 3.43
C LEU A 115 7.74 -19.91 2.43
N ALA A 116 7.51 -20.60 1.32
CA ALA A 116 6.52 -20.26 0.29
C ALA A 116 5.21 -21.06 0.48
N SER A 117 4.88 -21.36 1.74
CA SER A 117 3.63 -22.01 2.12
C SER A 117 2.83 -21.11 3.06
N GLY A 118 1.52 -21.31 3.11
CA GLY A 118 0.63 -20.53 3.97
C GLY A 118 -0.26 -19.55 3.22
N GLU A 119 -1.11 -18.88 3.98
CA GLU A 119 -2.18 -18.03 3.47
C GLU A 119 -2.09 -16.62 4.07
N LEU A 120 -2.10 -15.60 3.22
CA LEU A 120 -2.19 -14.20 3.59
C LEU A 120 -3.64 -13.77 3.74
N VAL A 121 -4.00 -13.17 4.86
CA VAL A 121 -5.39 -12.93 5.22
C VAL A 121 -5.56 -11.48 5.66
N LEU A 122 -6.52 -10.76 5.05
CA LEU A 122 -6.92 -9.44 5.52
C LEU A 122 -7.54 -9.53 6.93
N SER A 123 -7.05 -8.70 7.85
CA SER A 123 -7.52 -8.60 9.23
C SER A 123 -7.92 -7.17 9.60
N ASP A 124 -8.46 -6.98 10.81
CA ASP A 124 -8.81 -5.65 11.34
C ASP A 124 -9.81 -4.81 10.53
N PHE A 125 -10.57 -5.45 9.63
CA PHE A 125 -11.69 -4.81 8.94
C PHE A 125 -12.86 -4.52 9.90
N GLY A 126 -13.23 -3.25 10.02
CA GLY A 126 -14.45 -2.79 10.70
C GLY A 126 -14.27 -2.05 12.02
N LEU A 127 -13.05 -1.99 12.59
CA LEU A 127 -12.73 -1.06 13.68
C LEU A 127 -12.36 0.33 13.13
N SER A 128 -11.67 0.37 12.00
CA SER A 128 -11.31 1.59 11.28
C SER A 128 -12.54 2.41 10.84
N ALA A 129 -13.61 1.80 10.31
CA ALA A 129 -14.81 2.52 9.87
C ALA A 129 -15.55 3.24 11.02
N LEU A 130 -15.49 2.68 12.23
CA LEU A 130 -16.01 3.29 13.46
C LEU A 130 -15.08 4.41 13.95
N ASN A 131 -13.78 4.14 13.96
CA ASN A 131 -12.75 5.11 14.33
C ASN A 131 -12.70 6.29 13.36
N HIS A 132 -12.94 6.09 12.06
CA HIS A 132 -12.87 7.14 11.05
C HIS A 132 -14.08 8.08 11.09
N ARG A 133 -15.26 7.60 11.52
CA ARG A 133 -16.42 8.47 11.80
C ARG A 133 -16.18 9.34 13.03
N GLN A 134 -15.59 8.76 14.08
CA GLN A 134 -15.24 9.48 15.31
C GLN A 134 -14.03 10.40 15.14
N SER A 135 -13.03 10.01 14.35
CA SER A 135 -11.85 10.82 14.05
C SER A 135 -12.17 11.95 13.08
N ARG A 136 -13.02 11.76 12.07
CA ARG A 136 -13.49 12.87 11.22
C ARG A 136 -14.25 13.95 11.99
N SER A 137 -14.92 13.59 13.08
CA SER A 137 -15.56 14.57 13.97
C SER A 137 -14.59 15.24 14.96
N ASN A 138 -13.38 14.69 15.16
CA ASN A 138 -12.41 15.16 16.17
C ASN A 138 -11.07 15.67 15.58
N VAL A 139 -10.79 15.48 14.30
CA VAL A 139 -9.63 16.07 13.62
C VAL A 139 -9.97 17.51 13.30
N LYS A 140 -9.32 18.44 14.00
CA LYS A 140 -9.35 19.86 13.65
C LYS A 140 -8.85 19.98 12.20
N ASN A 141 -9.62 20.68 11.36
CA ASN A 141 -9.23 21.04 10.00
C ASN A 141 -7.78 21.56 10.01
N GLY A 142 -6.83 20.81 9.44
CA GLY A 142 -5.44 21.26 9.29
C GLY A 142 -4.35 20.36 9.88
N ASP A 143 -4.65 19.26 10.57
CA ASP A 143 -3.61 18.40 11.14
C ASP A 143 -3.12 17.32 10.15
N PHE A 144 -2.48 17.77 9.06
CA PHE A 144 -1.85 16.90 8.04
C PHE A 144 -0.58 16.18 8.54
N GLN A 145 -0.16 16.46 9.79
CA GLN A 145 1.08 15.93 10.39
C GLN A 145 1.02 14.43 10.66
N HIS A 146 -0.17 13.81 10.66
CA HIS A 146 -0.37 12.38 10.94
C HIS A 146 -0.77 11.58 9.70
N THR A 147 -0.32 11.96 8.51
CA THR A 147 -0.55 11.17 7.30
C THR A 147 0.09 9.80 7.46
N THR A 148 -0.74 8.74 7.40
CA THR A 148 -0.25 7.36 7.47
C THR A 148 0.36 6.96 6.13
N THR A 149 1.38 6.12 6.13
CA THR A 149 2.15 5.72 4.93
C THR A 149 1.29 5.24 3.76
N TYR A 150 0.22 4.50 4.04
CA TYR A 150 -0.68 3.91 3.05
C TYR A 150 -1.92 4.78 2.75
N ALA A 151 -1.97 6.00 3.29
CA ALA A 151 -3.08 6.93 3.07
C ALA A 151 -3.13 7.38 1.61
N SER A 152 -4.29 7.23 0.97
CA SER A 152 -4.55 7.78 -0.36
C SER A 152 -4.60 9.32 -0.35
N PRO A 153 -4.31 9.98 -1.49
CA PRO A 153 -4.41 11.44 -1.61
C PRO A 153 -5.75 12.00 -1.12
N GLU A 154 -6.87 11.37 -1.47
CA GLU A 154 -8.19 11.87 -1.10
C GLU A 154 -8.54 11.69 0.39
N SER A 155 -7.82 10.82 1.11
CA SER A 155 -8.15 10.49 2.50
C SER A 155 -7.77 11.58 3.50
N VAL A 156 -6.85 12.46 3.11
CA VAL A 156 -6.41 13.62 3.92
C VAL A 156 -7.09 14.93 3.50
N LEU A 157 -7.93 14.90 2.46
CA LEU A 157 -8.59 16.11 1.97
C LEU A 157 -9.85 16.42 2.79
N PRO A 158 -10.00 17.68 3.26
CA PRO A 158 -11.25 18.16 3.82
C PRO A 158 -12.41 17.95 2.84
N ASP A 159 -13.57 17.55 3.38
CA ASP A 159 -14.84 17.43 2.66
C ASP A 159 -14.96 16.32 1.59
N GLU A 160 -13.93 15.50 1.37
CA GLU A 160 -14.04 14.35 0.46
C GLU A 160 -14.81 13.17 1.08
N LEU A 161 -15.64 12.53 0.23
CA LEU A 161 -16.32 11.30 0.59
C LEU A 161 -15.34 10.14 0.45
N ILE A 162 -14.91 9.62 1.59
CA ILE A 162 -14.05 8.43 1.63
C ILE A 162 -14.79 7.28 0.97
N SER A 163 -14.15 6.68 -0.03
CA SER A 163 -14.72 5.62 -0.85
C SER A 163 -13.87 4.36 -0.81
N ARG A 164 -14.33 3.29 -1.47
CA ARG A 164 -13.59 2.04 -1.69
C ARG A 164 -12.24 2.24 -2.40
N SER A 165 -12.08 3.35 -3.13
CA SER A 165 -10.83 3.74 -3.80
C SER A 165 -9.61 3.82 -2.87
N ILE A 166 -9.83 4.15 -1.58
CA ILE A 166 -8.71 4.24 -0.63
C ILE A 166 -8.11 2.88 -0.34
N ASP A 167 -8.92 1.82 -0.38
CA ASP A 167 -8.44 0.44 -0.19
C ASP A 167 -7.62 0.00 -1.40
N ILE A 168 -8.02 0.42 -2.60
CA ILE A 168 -7.27 0.12 -3.84
C ILE A 168 -5.89 0.78 -3.81
N TRP A 169 -5.84 2.04 -3.38
CA TRP A 169 -4.56 2.76 -3.21
C TRP A 169 -3.67 2.04 -2.19
N ALA A 170 -4.20 1.80 -0.99
CA ALA A 170 -3.45 1.18 0.10
C ALA A 170 -2.94 -0.21 -0.27
N LEU A 171 -3.77 -1.02 -0.95
CA LEU A 171 -3.37 -2.32 -1.47
C LEU A 171 -2.29 -2.19 -2.56
N GLY A 172 -2.37 -1.15 -3.41
CA GLY A 172 -1.34 -0.84 -4.40
C GLY A 172 0.02 -0.51 -3.78
N CYS A 173 0.02 0.25 -2.67
CA CYS A 173 1.23 0.53 -1.89
C CYS A 173 1.83 -0.77 -1.32
N VAL A 174 1.00 -1.61 -0.68
CA VAL A 174 1.42 -2.92 -0.15
C VAL A 174 1.98 -3.80 -1.26
N TYR A 175 1.33 -3.86 -2.41
CA TYR A 175 1.76 -4.66 -3.56
C TYR A 175 3.08 -4.19 -4.15
N LEU A 176 3.34 -2.87 -4.18
CA LEU A 176 4.63 -2.35 -4.61
C LEU A 176 5.75 -2.74 -3.64
N GLU A 177 5.51 -2.66 -2.34
CA GLU A 177 6.46 -3.16 -1.33
C GLU A 177 6.64 -4.67 -1.43
N PHE A 178 5.59 -5.43 -1.73
CA PHE A 178 5.68 -6.88 -1.91
C PHE A 178 6.54 -7.26 -3.12
N VAL A 179 6.35 -6.61 -4.27
CA VAL A 179 7.21 -6.82 -5.46
C VAL A 179 8.65 -6.39 -5.15
N THR A 180 8.84 -5.28 -4.43
CA THR A 180 10.16 -4.83 -3.97
C THR A 180 10.83 -5.89 -3.09
N TRP A 181 10.08 -6.50 -2.18
CA TRP A 181 10.55 -7.59 -1.33
C TRP A 181 10.89 -8.85 -2.15
N VAL A 182 10.07 -9.23 -3.13
CA VAL A 182 10.39 -10.37 -4.02
C VAL A 182 11.71 -10.12 -4.78
N VAL A 183 11.96 -8.89 -5.22
CA VAL A 183 13.13 -8.58 -6.05
C VAL A 183 14.45 -8.55 -5.24
N GLY A 184 14.43 -8.06 -4.01
CA GLY A 184 15.66 -7.82 -3.24
C GLY A 184 15.50 -7.90 -1.72
N GLY A 185 14.45 -8.54 -1.24
CA GLY A 185 14.23 -8.88 0.15
C GLY A 185 13.95 -7.68 1.04
N SER A 186 14.05 -7.91 2.35
CA SER A 186 13.78 -6.88 3.36
C SER A 186 14.72 -5.67 3.22
N SER A 187 15.94 -5.84 2.71
CA SER A 187 16.87 -4.73 2.49
C SER A 187 16.34 -3.76 1.44
N LEU A 188 15.86 -4.29 0.31
CA LEU A 188 15.37 -3.44 -0.78
C LEU A 188 14.06 -2.72 -0.39
N VAL A 189 13.22 -3.34 0.45
CA VAL A 189 12.07 -2.66 1.06
C VAL A 189 12.51 -1.51 1.96
N GLY A 190 13.55 -1.72 2.78
CA GLY A 190 14.11 -0.66 3.63
C GLY A 190 14.72 0.50 2.83
N GLU A 191 15.40 0.21 1.73
CA GLU A 191 15.87 1.24 0.78
C GLU A 191 14.71 2.01 0.16
N PHE A 192 13.63 1.31 -0.22
CA PHE A 192 12.45 1.96 -0.77
C PHE A 192 11.78 2.88 0.27
N GLN A 193 11.61 2.41 1.50
CA GLN A 193 11.11 3.21 2.62
C GLN A 193 11.97 4.46 2.83
N GLY A 194 13.30 4.29 2.86
CA GLY A 194 14.24 5.41 2.97
C GLY A 194 14.12 6.41 1.81
N ALA A 195 13.89 5.94 0.59
CA ALA A 195 13.70 6.79 -0.59
C ALA A 195 12.38 7.57 -0.57
N ARG A 196 11.34 7.07 0.11
CA ARG A 196 10.04 7.75 0.25
C ARG A 196 9.98 8.75 1.40
N LEU A 197 10.98 8.75 2.30
CA LEU A 197 11.08 9.75 3.36
C LEU A 197 11.29 11.14 2.74
N SER A 198 10.19 11.88 2.63
CA SER A 198 10.18 13.23 2.08
C SER A 198 9.81 14.24 3.18
N PRO A 199 10.38 15.46 3.20
CA PRO A 199 9.85 16.57 3.98
C PRO A 199 8.44 16.93 3.49
N PHE A 200 7.43 16.25 4.01
CA PHE A 200 6.05 16.42 3.57
C PHE A 200 5.50 17.76 4.07
N LEU A 201 5.04 18.64 3.16
CA LEU A 201 4.18 19.80 3.45
C LEU A 201 4.61 20.66 4.67
N GLY A 202 5.85 21.16 4.65
CA GLY A 202 6.36 22.04 5.72
C GLY A 202 6.49 21.36 7.09
N SER A 203 6.38 20.03 7.16
CA SER A 203 6.69 19.25 8.35
C SER A 203 8.17 19.41 8.71
N LEU A 204 8.45 19.62 9.99
CA LEU A 204 9.79 19.59 10.55
C LEU A 204 10.43 18.19 10.48
N HIS A 205 9.63 17.16 10.17
CA HIS A 205 10.05 15.76 10.07
C HIS A 205 9.69 15.16 8.71
N SER A 206 10.56 14.30 8.18
CA SER A 206 10.26 13.51 6.98
C SER A 206 9.17 12.49 7.30
N ASN A 207 8.17 12.39 6.41
CA ASN A 207 7.12 11.37 6.49
C ASN A 207 7.31 10.39 5.34
N ASP A 208 7.14 9.09 5.62
CA ASP A 208 7.05 8.06 4.58
C ASP A 208 5.64 8.12 3.97
N VAL A 209 5.54 8.57 2.71
CA VAL A 209 4.28 8.64 1.96
C VAL A 209 4.52 8.28 0.50
N PHE A 210 3.49 7.77 -0.18
CA PHE A 210 3.59 7.39 -1.60
C PHE A 210 3.26 8.53 -2.58
N TRP A 211 2.76 9.66 -2.07
CA TRP A 211 2.33 10.80 -2.86
C TRP A 211 2.67 12.11 -2.14
N GLU A 212 2.82 13.19 -2.89
CA GLU A 212 3.11 14.52 -2.34
C GLU A 212 2.22 15.59 -2.98
N VAL A 213 1.97 16.67 -2.22
CA VAL A 213 1.37 17.88 -2.77
C VAL A 213 2.49 18.82 -3.19
N GLN A 214 2.48 19.26 -4.43
CA GLN A 214 3.35 20.34 -4.87
C GLN A 214 2.64 21.69 -4.68
N GLU A 215 3.28 22.59 -3.94
CA GLU A 215 2.85 24.00 -3.82
C GLU A 215 3.28 24.78 -5.09
N LEU A 216 2.60 24.53 -6.20
CA LEU A 216 2.64 25.42 -7.36
C LEU A 216 1.62 26.56 -7.15
N GLU A 217 1.57 27.55 -8.06
CA GLU A 217 0.50 28.59 -8.06
C GLU A 217 -0.91 27.98 -7.94
N VAL A 218 -1.05 26.73 -8.38
CA VAL A 218 -2.17 25.82 -8.19
C VAL A 218 -1.68 24.55 -7.50
N PRO A 219 -2.15 24.19 -6.28
CA PRO A 219 -1.73 22.93 -5.67
C PRO A 219 -2.06 21.73 -6.55
N THR A 220 -1.08 20.86 -6.81
CA THR A 220 -1.23 19.58 -7.51
C THR A 220 -0.84 18.43 -6.58
N ALA A 221 -1.46 17.26 -6.75
CA ALA A 221 -1.03 16.04 -6.07
C ALA A 221 -0.43 15.12 -7.11
N GLU A 222 0.69 14.52 -6.75
CA GLU A 222 1.47 13.67 -7.63
C GLU A 222 1.95 12.47 -6.86
N ASN A 223 2.13 11.34 -7.57
CA ASN A 223 2.93 10.27 -7.01
C ASN A 223 4.29 10.87 -6.68
N GLN A 224 4.83 10.54 -5.50
CA GLN A 224 6.17 10.99 -5.18
C GLN A 224 7.11 10.56 -6.32
N LYS A 225 8.01 11.47 -6.73
CA LYS A 225 8.98 11.18 -7.78
C LYS A 225 9.74 9.89 -7.50
N HIS A 226 10.04 9.64 -6.22
CA HIS A 226 10.69 8.41 -5.78
C HIS A 226 9.87 7.15 -6.05
N VAL A 227 8.54 7.14 -5.90
CA VAL A 227 7.70 5.97 -6.23
C VAL A 227 7.75 5.65 -7.71
N THR A 228 7.63 6.67 -8.56
CA THR A 228 7.69 6.52 -10.03
C THR A 228 9.07 6.04 -10.49
N VAL A 229 10.14 6.65 -9.97
CA VAL A 229 11.52 6.24 -10.24
C VAL A 229 11.77 4.83 -9.72
N TRP A 230 11.22 4.46 -8.57
CA TRP A 230 11.37 3.12 -8.01
C TRP A 230 10.75 2.05 -8.91
N ILE A 231 9.52 2.26 -9.35
CA ILE A 231 8.85 1.36 -10.31
C ILE A 231 9.69 1.23 -11.58
N LYS A 232 10.20 2.34 -12.13
CA LYS A 232 11.08 2.31 -13.29
C LYS A 232 12.34 1.48 -13.04
N ASN A 233 13.04 1.73 -11.94
CA ASN A 233 14.26 1.01 -11.57
C ASN A 233 14.04 -0.49 -11.41
N LEU A 234 12.89 -0.91 -10.84
CA LEU A 234 12.55 -2.33 -10.72
C LEU A 234 12.32 -2.99 -12.09
N ARG A 235 11.74 -2.26 -13.06
CA ARG A 235 11.50 -2.76 -14.43
C ARG A 235 12.79 -2.87 -15.24
N GLU A 236 13.73 -1.96 -15.06
CA GLU A 236 14.98 -1.91 -15.83
C GLU A 236 16.04 -2.92 -15.34
N ARG A 237 15.74 -3.67 -14.28
CA ARG A 237 16.63 -4.72 -13.80
C ARG A 237 16.79 -5.81 -14.86
N THR A 238 18.02 -6.26 -15.04
CA THR A 238 18.38 -7.36 -15.94
C THR A 238 17.68 -8.67 -15.62
N GLU A 239 17.17 -8.85 -14.40
CA GLU A 239 16.42 -10.04 -13.97
C GLU A 239 14.90 -9.82 -13.94
N ALA A 240 14.38 -8.68 -14.43
CA ALA A 240 12.95 -8.43 -14.44
C ALA A 240 12.25 -9.42 -15.40
N THR A 241 11.28 -10.17 -14.88
CA THR A 241 10.49 -11.14 -15.65
C THR A 241 9.20 -10.51 -16.17
N ASN A 242 8.49 -11.19 -17.07
CA ASN A 242 7.17 -10.71 -17.53
C ASN A 242 6.19 -10.54 -16.36
N PHE A 243 6.24 -11.43 -15.37
CA PHE A 243 5.52 -11.29 -14.11
C PHE A 243 5.78 -9.94 -13.44
N ILE A 244 7.05 -9.55 -13.24
CA ILE A 244 7.40 -8.28 -12.60
C ILE A 244 6.87 -7.09 -13.42
N HIS A 245 7.00 -7.14 -14.74
CA HIS A 245 6.51 -6.06 -15.60
C HIS A 245 4.99 -5.89 -15.53
N ASP A 246 4.22 -6.97 -15.72
CA ASP A 246 2.76 -6.92 -15.72
C ASP A 246 2.21 -6.52 -14.34
N PHE A 247 2.83 -7.02 -13.27
CA PHE A 247 2.43 -6.68 -11.91
C PHE A 247 2.66 -5.19 -11.62
N LEU A 248 3.83 -4.65 -11.98
CA LEU A 248 4.14 -3.23 -11.85
C LEU A 248 3.27 -2.35 -12.76
N ASP A 249 2.89 -2.83 -13.95
CA ASP A 249 2.00 -2.11 -14.87
C ASP A 249 0.61 -1.92 -14.27
N ILE A 250 0.07 -2.96 -13.62
CA ILE A 250 -1.22 -2.84 -12.94
C ILE A 250 -1.12 -1.88 -11.75
N ILE A 251 -0.07 -1.99 -10.94
CA ILE A 251 0.14 -1.10 -9.78
C ILE A 251 0.18 0.36 -10.25
N ALA A 252 1.05 0.68 -11.22
CA ALA A 252 1.29 2.05 -11.66
C ALA A 252 0.07 2.67 -12.36
N ASN A 253 -0.58 1.92 -13.25
CA ASN A 253 -1.59 2.48 -14.15
C ASN A 253 -3.02 2.35 -13.62
N HIS A 254 -3.24 1.52 -12.59
CA HIS A 254 -4.59 1.21 -12.12
C HIS A 254 -4.79 1.34 -10.61
N MET A 255 -3.74 1.19 -9.79
CA MET A 255 -3.87 1.24 -8.32
C MET A 255 -3.32 2.54 -7.72
N LEU A 256 -2.10 2.92 -8.07
CA LEU A 256 -1.43 4.15 -7.62
C LEU A 256 -1.77 5.34 -8.54
N VAL A 257 -3.05 5.49 -8.85
CA VAL A 257 -3.61 6.60 -9.63
C VAL A 257 -4.13 7.66 -8.68
N ILE A 258 -3.60 8.88 -8.78
CA ILE A 258 -3.94 10.00 -7.88
C ILE A 258 -5.43 10.33 -7.96
N GLU A 259 -5.96 10.50 -9.17
CA GLU A 259 -7.36 10.83 -9.37
C GLU A 259 -8.26 9.61 -9.10
N LYS A 260 -9.09 9.73 -8.07
CA LYS A 260 -9.94 8.65 -7.56
C LYS A 260 -10.92 8.12 -8.60
N LYS A 261 -11.44 8.96 -9.50
CA LYS A 261 -12.36 8.52 -10.57
C LYS A 261 -11.67 7.69 -11.66
N ASP A 262 -10.37 7.88 -11.83
CA ASP A 262 -9.57 7.20 -12.84
C ASP A 262 -8.89 5.94 -12.27
N ARG A 263 -8.80 5.86 -10.93
CA ARG A 263 -8.33 4.67 -10.20
C ARG A 263 -9.29 3.50 -10.39
N ALA A 264 -8.74 2.34 -10.74
CA ALA A 264 -9.53 1.16 -11.00
C ALA A 264 -10.28 0.68 -9.75
N THR A 265 -11.45 0.12 -9.97
CA THR A 265 -12.20 -0.62 -8.94
C THR A 265 -11.67 -2.05 -8.81
N VAL A 266 -12.00 -2.71 -7.70
CA VAL A 266 -11.61 -4.11 -7.48
C VAL A 266 -12.17 -5.05 -8.57
N ASP A 267 -13.38 -4.79 -9.08
CA ASP A 267 -14.00 -5.54 -10.18
C ASP A 267 -13.19 -5.45 -11.47
N GLN A 268 -12.61 -4.28 -11.73
CA GLN A 268 -11.74 -4.08 -12.89
C GLN A 268 -10.36 -4.72 -12.68
N LEU A 269 -9.85 -4.78 -11.45
CA LEU A 269 -8.54 -5.36 -11.15
C LEU A 269 -8.55 -6.89 -11.16
N LEU A 270 -9.64 -7.53 -10.71
CA LEU A 270 -9.72 -9.00 -10.58
C LEU A 270 -9.36 -9.76 -11.87
N PRO A 271 -9.89 -9.42 -13.06
CA PRO A 271 -9.51 -10.10 -14.30
C PRO A 271 -8.01 -9.96 -14.62
N ARG A 272 -7.39 -8.83 -14.28
CA ARG A 272 -5.96 -8.57 -14.55
C ARG A 272 -5.07 -9.43 -13.66
N PHE A 273 -5.35 -9.50 -12.36
CA PHE A 273 -4.63 -10.37 -11.44
C PHE A 273 -4.92 -11.86 -11.69
N SER A 274 -6.13 -12.20 -12.15
CA SER A 274 -6.46 -13.56 -12.58
C SER A 274 -5.60 -13.98 -13.79
N ALA A 275 -5.35 -13.07 -14.74
CA ALA A 275 -4.46 -13.32 -15.87
C ALA A 275 -3.01 -13.53 -15.42
N ILE A 276 -2.48 -12.70 -14.51
CA ILE A 276 -1.13 -12.91 -13.93
C ILE A 276 -1.03 -14.30 -13.28
N LYS A 277 -2.01 -14.65 -12.44
CA LYS A 277 -2.04 -15.96 -11.77
C LYS A 277 -2.08 -17.10 -12.79
N ALA A 278 -2.95 -17.01 -13.80
CA ALA A 278 -3.08 -18.03 -14.85
C ALA A 278 -1.78 -18.18 -15.67
N ASN A 279 -1.11 -17.08 -16.01
CA ASN A 279 0.18 -17.11 -16.69
C ASN A 279 1.25 -17.82 -15.84
N CYS A 280 1.31 -17.53 -14.54
CA CYS A 280 2.20 -18.25 -13.61
C CYS A 280 1.85 -19.75 -13.50
N ASP A 281 0.57 -20.12 -13.53
CA ASP A 281 0.15 -21.53 -13.43
C ASP A 281 0.46 -22.33 -14.72
N GLN A 282 0.52 -21.66 -15.88
CA GLN A 282 0.63 -22.31 -17.19
C GLN A 282 2.03 -22.26 -17.78
N ASP A 283 2.82 -21.23 -17.46
CA ASP A 283 4.12 -20.97 -18.07
C ASP A 283 5.13 -20.53 -17.03
N SER A 284 6.10 -21.39 -16.71
CA SER A 284 7.15 -21.04 -15.76
C SER A 284 8.05 -19.91 -16.28
N SER A 285 8.29 -19.85 -17.59
CA SER A 285 9.17 -18.84 -18.19
C SER A 285 8.69 -17.41 -17.94
N TYR A 286 7.36 -17.23 -17.84
CA TYR A 286 6.72 -15.96 -17.52
C TYR A 286 7.26 -15.30 -16.24
N TYR A 287 7.67 -16.10 -15.25
CA TYR A 287 8.18 -15.62 -13.97
C TYR A 287 9.59 -16.09 -13.61
N THR A 288 10.21 -16.97 -14.39
CA THR A 288 11.59 -17.42 -14.17
C THR A 288 12.60 -16.85 -15.16
N GLU A 289 12.17 -16.46 -16.36
CA GLU A 289 13.06 -15.95 -17.40
C GLU A 289 13.02 -14.41 -17.47
N PRO A 290 14.19 -13.75 -17.62
CA PRO A 290 14.24 -12.32 -17.90
C PRO A 290 13.42 -11.96 -19.15
N SER A 291 12.63 -10.90 -19.03
CA SER A 291 11.84 -10.36 -20.11
C SER A 291 12.70 -9.53 -21.07
N THR A 292 12.33 -9.54 -22.35
CA THR A 292 12.94 -8.69 -23.39
C THR A 292 12.30 -7.31 -23.49
N ARG A 293 11.28 -7.02 -22.68
CA ARG A 293 10.56 -5.73 -22.69
C ARG A 293 11.48 -4.62 -22.19
N THR A 294 11.59 -3.55 -22.99
CA THR A 294 12.32 -2.34 -22.57
C THR A 294 11.48 -1.53 -21.57
N GLY A 295 12.14 -0.90 -20.59
CA GLY A 295 11.50 -0.17 -19.49
C GLY A 295 10.67 1.05 -19.91
N ASP A 296 10.80 1.53 -21.15
CA ASP A 296 10.29 2.83 -21.61
C ASP A 296 8.78 2.88 -21.88
N ALA A 297 8.14 1.74 -22.16
CA ALA A 297 6.76 1.74 -22.67
C ALA A 297 5.71 2.26 -21.66
N VAL A 298 6.05 2.41 -20.38
CA VAL A 298 5.08 2.75 -19.30
C VAL A 298 5.41 4.07 -18.60
N VAL A 299 6.68 4.50 -18.56
CA VAL A 299 7.05 5.78 -17.94
C VAL A 299 6.46 6.98 -18.70
N ALA A 300 6.16 6.81 -20.00
CA ALA A 300 5.51 7.83 -20.82
C ALA A 300 4.03 8.10 -20.43
N GLN A 301 3.40 7.28 -19.56
CA GLN A 301 1.99 7.42 -19.19
C GLN A 301 1.73 7.62 -17.69
N ILE A 302 2.75 7.64 -16.83
CA ILE A 302 2.58 8.01 -15.43
C ILE A 302 2.34 9.53 -15.41
N PRO A 303 1.14 10.03 -15.05
CA PRO A 303 0.87 11.46 -15.15
C PRO A 303 1.85 12.22 -14.25
N ALA A 304 2.79 12.93 -14.89
CA ALA A 304 3.86 13.66 -14.22
C ALA A 304 3.36 14.79 -13.31
N ALA A 305 2.09 15.17 -13.45
CA ALA A 305 1.37 16.09 -12.60
C ALA A 305 -0.12 15.94 -12.91
N GLN A 306 -0.98 15.78 -11.92
CA GLN A 306 -2.41 15.97 -12.15
C GLN A 306 -2.95 17.15 -11.37
N THR A 307 -3.59 18.01 -12.15
CA THR A 307 -4.23 19.23 -11.72
C THR A 307 -5.42 18.86 -10.83
N LEU A 308 -5.25 19.04 -9.52
CA LEU A 308 -6.27 18.75 -8.53
C LEU A 308 -7.59 19.47 -8.85
N ASN A 309 -8.73 18.87 -8.51
CA ASN A 309 -10.02 19.54 -8.72
C ASN A 309 -10.13 20.81 -7.84
N ILE A 310 -11.04 21.72 -8.20
CA ILE A 310 -11.15 23.04 -7.54
C ILE A 310 -11.46 22.93 -6.05
N HIS A 311 -12.23 21.93 -5.62
CA HIS A 311 -12.56 21.71 -4.22
C HIS A 311 -11.32 21.25 -3.43
N THR A 312 -10.56 20.32 -3.99
CA THR A 312 -9.28 19.86 -3.44
C THR A 312 -8.28 21.00 -3.31
N ARG A 313 -8.16 21.87 -4.31
CA ARG A 313 -7.27 23.05 -4.25
C ARG A 313 -7.66 24.01 -3.14
N VAL A 314 -8.95 24.28 -2.96
CA VAL A 314 -9.46 25.17 -1.91
C VAL A 314 -9.19 24.58 -0.53
N ALA A 315 -9.39 23.27 -0.39
CA ALA A 315 -9.15 22.56 0.86
C ALA A 315 -7.66 22.56 1.26
N ILE A 316 -6.76 22.30 0.31
CA ILE A 316 -5.30 22.39 0.52
C ILE A 316 -4.87 23.83 0.80
N ARG A 317 -5.34 24.83 0.04
CA ARG A 317 -5.01 26.24 0.32
C ARG A 317 -5.44 26.69 1.71
N ARG A 318 -6.62 26.25 2.18
CA ARG A 318 -7.08 26.54 3.55
C ARG A 318 -6.20 25.88 4.61
N ALA A 319 -5.71 24.67 4.36
CA ALA A 319 -4.78 23.98 5.23
C ALA A 319 -3.41 24.65 5.30
N SER A 320 -2.81 25.00 4.14
CA SER A 320 -1.51 25.69 4.08
C SER A 320 -1.58 27.08 4.73
N GLN A 321 -2.72 27.77 4.70
CA GLN A 321 -2.92 29.05 5.38
C GLN A 321 -3.04 28.95 6.91
N ALA A 322 -3.32 27.76 7.45
CA ALA A 322 -3.46 27.53 8.90
C ALA A 322 -2.13 27.16 9.59
N LEU A 323 -1.04 26.98 8.82
CA LEU A 323 0.29 26.72 9.35
C LEU A 323 0.99 28.06 9.70
N PRO A 324 1.64 28.18 10.88
CA PRO A 324 2.37 29.39 11.22
C PRO A 324 3.46 29.67 10.18
N ARG A 325 3.36 30.81 9.48
CA ARG A 325 4.48 31.31 8.68
C ARG A 325 5.61 31.67 9.64
N TYR A 326 6.66 30.86 9.67
CA TYR A 326 7.88 31.20 10.38
C TYR A 326 8.55 32.38 9.67
N THR A 327 8.61 33.54 10.34
CA THR A 327 9.26 34.77 9.84
C THR A 327 10.62 35.01 10.50
N GLY A 328 11.30 33.96 10.96
CA GLY A 328 12.67 34.08 11.44
C GLY A 328 13.65 34.22 10.27
N GLN A 329 14.65 35.09 10.40
CA GLN A 329 15.73 35.17 9.43
C GLN A 329 16.46 33.82 9.38
N ALA A 330 16.72 33.33 8.17
CA ALA A 330 17.53 32.14 7.97
C ALA A 330 18.90 32.36 8.63
N GLU A 331 19.24 31.53 9.63
CA GLU A 331 20.59 31.53 10.17
C GLU A 331 21.58 31.21 9.04
N VAL A 332 22.48 32.15 8.78
CA VAL A 332 23.56 31.98 7.82
C VAL A 332 24.47 30.89 8.34
N ARG A 333 24.57 29.78 7.58
CA ARG A 333 25.53 28.70 7.85
C ARG A 333 26.94 29.30 8.04
N PRO A 334 27.66 28.98 9.14
CA PRO A 334 29.07 29.32 9.24
C PRO A 334 29.84 28.68 8.09
N GLN A 335 30.58 29.48 7.32
CA GLN A 335 31.50 28.97 6.30
C GLN A 335 32.55 28.09 6.99
N ARG A 336 32.52 26.78 6.69
CA ARG A 336 33.58 25.86 7.06
C ARG A 336 34.83 26.24 6.25
N ASN A 337 35.89 26.61 6.97
CA ASN A 337 37.20 26.87 6.40
C ASN A 337 37.84 25.51 6.03
N GLU A 338 37.86 25.16 4.74
CA GLU A 338 38.57 23.99 4.20
C GLU A 338 40.08 24.27 4.15
N ALA A 339 40.75 24.22 5.30
CA ALA A 339 42.22 24.29 5.37
C ALA A 339 42.77 23.66 6.67
N ALA A 340 42.44 22.41 6.95
CA ALA A 340 43.19 21.54 7.86
C ALA A 340 42.81 20.09 7.55
N TYR A 341 43.74 19.14 7.78
CA TYR A 341 43.65 17.70 7.47
C TYR A 341 44.15 17.23 6.09
N LEU A 342 45.40 17.59 5.78
CA LEU A 342 46.33 16.66 5.12
C LEU A 342 47.64 16.61 5.91
N LYS A 343 47.73 15.69 6.88
CA LYS A 343 49.00 15.03 7.26
C LYS A 343 48.70 13.61 7.76
N PRO A 344 49.33 12.57 7.20
CA PRO A 344 49.24 11.21 7.74
C PRO A 344 50.19 11.06 8.94
N PRO A 345 49.87 10.20 9.93
CA PRO A 345 50.82 9.85 10.97
C PRO A 345 51.84 8.82 10.48
N ALA A 346 53.05 8.95 11.02
CA ALA A 346 54.18 8.03 10.87
C ALA A 346 54.03 6.77 11.73
#